data_AF-A0A519C8N1-F1
#
_entry.id   AF-A0A519C8N1-F1
#
_cell.length_a   1.000
_cell.length_b   1.000
_cell.length_c   1.000
_cell.angle_alpha   90.00
_cell.angle_beta   90.00
_cell.angle_gamma   90.00
#
_symmetry.space_group_name_H-M   'P 1'
#
loop_
_entity.id
_entity.type
_entity.pdbx_description
1 polymer ?
#
loop_
_entity_poly.entity_id
_entity_poly.type
_entity_poly.pdbx_seq_one_letter_code
_entity_poly.pdbx_strand_id
1 'polypeptide(L)'
;MTKNKNSAKLLLEFSIGLGLSTLIITYIVSTTSGRVAPFIPIISEMPFNEPESTIFGTGLGISIFSFLILAQVFHRIFKPLTKEIGENYENLNDLIRIFSSIGSVCGIITANFHWNNYPILHGITAFILFTSFLVWGTFAYTVFEKTGKSNNIRKYAVYAGWIFYIFMMIFSALDSQELLKEDKEFFYRMENPPTVNTERSGYLNLTALCEWCMVFSFYTGALTYRKELEGIQI
;
A
#
# COMPACT_ATOMS: atom_id res chain seq x y z
N MET A 1 13.07 -32.84 8.49
CA MET A 1 12.44 -31.61 7.95
C MET A 1 13.50 -30.53 7.84
N THR A 2 14.06 -30.31 6.67
CA THR A 2 14.96 -29.18 6.42
C THR A 2 14.15 -27.89 6.48
N LYS A 3 14.48 -27.00 7.44
CA LYS A 3 14.00 -25.61 7.42
C LYS A 3 14.35 -25.03 6.06
N ASN A 4 13.34 -24.77 5.23
CA ASN A 4 13.53 -24.24 3.89
C ASN A 4 14.06 -22.80 4.04
N LYS A 5 15.37 -22.62 3.88
CA LYS A 5 16.07 -21.34 4.16
C LYS A 5 15.57 -20.18 3.27
N ASN A 6 14.91 -20.47 2.15
CA ASN A 6 14.44 -19.48 1.17
C ASN A 6 12.92 -19.62 0.89
N SER A 7 12.08 -19.55 1.92
CA SER A 7 10.62 -19.74 1.75
C SER A 7 9.91 -18.44 1.34
N ALA A 8 9.19 -18.47 0.22
CA ALA A 8 8.37 -17.34 -0.22
C ALA A 8 7.20 -17.06 0.75
N LYS A 9 6.61 -18.09 1.36
CA LYS A 9 5.59 -17.94 2.39
C LYS A 9 6.11 -17.16 3.60
N LEU A 10 7.30 -17.51 4.10
CA LEU A 10 7.90 -16.79 5.22
C LEU A 10 8.22 -15.33 4.85
N LEU A 11 8.66 -15.07 3.62
CA LEU A 11 8.89 -13.71 3.13
C LEU A 11 7.59 -12.89 3.10
N LEU A 12 6.47 -13.48 2.65
CA LEU A 12 5.15 -12.85 2.70
C LEU A 12 4.72 -12.54 4.14
N GLU A 13 4.78 -13.53 5.03
CA GLU A 13 4.38 -13.36 6.44
C GLU A 13 5.25 -12.30 7.15
N PHE A 14 6.56 -12.33 6.90
CA PHE A 14 7.50 -11.34 7.42
C PHE A 14 7.20 -9.93 6.88
N SER A 15 7.01 -9.79 5.57
CA SER A 15 6.72 -8.51 4.92
C SER A 15 5.43 -7.88 5.45
N ILE A 16 4.36 -8.66 5.56
CA ILE A 16 3.06 -8.21 6.10
C ILE A 16 3.20 -7.86 7.58
N GLY A 17 3.82 -8.73 8.38
CA GLY A 17 4.00 -8.52 9.81
C GLY A 17 4.84 -7.26 10.09
N LEU A 18 5.95 -7.08 9.38
CA LEU A 18 6.80 -5.89 9.49
C LEU A 18 6.06 -4.63 9.06
N GLY A 19 5.35 -4.67 7.92
CA GLY A 19 4.61 -3.52 7.40
C GLY A 19 3.52 -3.05 8.35
N LEU A 20 2.68 -3.96 8.83
CA LEU A 20 1.63 -3.65 9.81
C LEU A 20 2.22 -3.17 11.14
N SER A 21 3.25 -3.83 11.66
CA SER A 21 3.90 -3.42 12.91
C SER A 21 4.51 -2.03 12.79
N THR A 22 5.12 -1.71 11.64
CA THR A 22 5.69 -0.38 11.36
C THR A 22 4.60 0.68 11.41
N LEU A 23 3.47 0.46 10.74
CA LEU A 23 2.34 1.40 10.74
C LEU A 23 1.79 1.62 12.15
N ILE A 24 1.59 0.55 12.91
CA ILE A 24 1.05 0.60 14.28
C ILE A 24 2.02 1.35 15.22
N ILE A 25 3.32 1.01 15.18
CA ILE A 25 4.32 1.65 16.04
C ILE A 25 4.42 3.14 15.69
N THR A 26 4.50 3.47 14.40
CA THR A 26 4.60 4.87 13.95
C THR A 26 3.35 5.67 14.36
N TYR A 27 2.15 5.08 14.22
CA TYR A 27 0.91 5.67 14.69
C TYR A 27 0.93 5.94 16.20
N ILE A 28 1.34 4.95 17.01
CA ILE A 28 1.38 5.11 18.48
C ILE A 28 2.36 6.22 18.87
N VAL A 29 3.58 6.23 18.32
CA VAL A 29 4.59 7.23 18.68
C VAL A 29 4.16 8.64 18.23
N SER A 30 3.65 8.77 17.01
CA SER A 30 3.23 10.07 16.46
C SER A 30 2.02 10.68 17.18
N THR A 31 1.03 9.86 17.55
CA THR A 31 -0.17 10.34 18.25
C THR A 31 0.07 10.61 19.74
N THR A 32 0.84 9.75 20.43
CA THR A 32 1.13 9.94 21.87
C THR A 32 2.10 11.09 22.15
N SER A 33 2.93 11.46 21.17
CA SER A 33 3.81 12.63 21.26
C SER A 33 3.12 13.97 20.98
N GLY A 34 1.83 13.96 20.63
CA GLY A 34 1.06 15.17 20.29
C GLY A 34 1.40 15.78 18.92
N ARG A 35 2.18 15.06 18.10
CA ARG A 35 2.76 15.57 16.85
C ARG A 35 1.86 15.42 15.63
N VAL A 36 0.82 14.57 15.70
CA VAL A 36 -0.15 14.35 14.63
C VAL A 36 -1.55 14.14 15.21
N ALA A 37 -2.60 14.44 14.45
CA ALA A 37 -3.99 14.26 14.86
C ALA A 37 -4.29 12.86 15.45
N PRO A 38 -5.02 12.77 16.58
CA PRO A 38 -5.10 11.54 17.37
C PRO A 38 -6.06 10.48 16.82
N PHE A 39 -7.08 10.86 16.02
CA PHE A 39 -8.10 9.91 15.59
C PHE A 39 -7.67 9.09 14.35
N ILE A 40 -7.41 9.74 13.21
CA ILE A 40 -6.92 9.09 11.98
C ILE A 40 -5.98 10.05 11.22
N PRO A 41 -4.66 9.97 11.45
CA PRO A 41 -3.70 10.73 10.66
C PRO A 41 -3.60 10.18 9.24
N ILE A 42 -3.21 11.02 8.27
CA ILE A 42 -2.77 10.48 6.98
C ILE A 42 -1.49 9.69 7.23
N ILE A 43 -1.33 8.54 6.60
CA ILE A 43 -0.22 7.62 6.87
C ILE A 43 1.13 8.33 6.65
N SER A 44 1.23 9.14 5.60
CA SER A 44 2.43 9.91 5.26
C SER A 44 2.71 11.11 6.17
N GLU A 45 1.81 11.48 7.09
CA GLU A 45 2.05 12.51 8.12
C GLU A 45 2.76 11.96 9.36
N MET A 46 2.63 10.66 9.63
CA MET A 46 3.21 10.03 10.81
C MET A 46 4.76 10.12 10.87
N PRO A 47 5.52 9.98 9.76
CA PRO A 47 6.99 9.92 9.80
C PRO A 47 7.68 11.28 9.71
N PHE A 48 7.06 12.37 10.13
CA PHE A 48 7.64 13.70 9.98
C PHE A 48 8.76 14.06 10.94
N ASN A 49 8.90 13.33 12.04
CA ASN A 49 9.92 13.56 13.05
C ASN A 49 10.60 12.25 13.42
N GLU A 50 11.77 12.35 14.04
CA GLU A 50 12.39 11.18 14.67
C GLU A 50 11.72 10.85 16.02
N PRO A 51 11.66 9.56 16.40
CA PRO A 51 12.17 8.38 15.69
C PRO A 51 11.23 7.79 14.61
N GLU A 52 10.03 8.34 14.42
CA GLU A 52 9.00 7.82 13.52
C GLU A 52 9.48 7.72 12.07
N SER A 53 10.18 8.76 11.60
CA SER A 53 10.83 8.85 10.30
C SER A 53 11.70 7.62 10.02
N THR A 54 12.66 7.31 10.90
CA THR A 54 13.54 6.15 10.74
C THR A 54 12.78 4.83 10.78
N ILE A 55 11.83 4.68 11.72
CA ILE A 55 11.04 3.44 11.88
C ILE A 55 10.20 3.20 10.63
N PHE A 56 9.50 4.23 10.16
CA PHE A 56 8.60 4.18 9.02
C PHE A 56 9.36 3.88 7.71
N GLY A 57 10.38 4.68 7.40
CA GLY A 57 11.16 4.53 6.18
C GLY A 57 11.87 3.19 6.09
N THR A 58 12.49 2.73 7.19
CA THR A 58 13.19 1.44 7.24
C THR A 58 12.21 0.28 7.19
N GLY A 59 11.18 0.29 8.05
CA GLY A 59 10.23 -0.81 8.19
C GLY A 59 9.40 -1.03 6.94
N LEU A 60 8.80 0.05 6.39
CA LEU A 60 8.06 -0.03 5.14
C LEU A 60 8.99 -0.27 3.94
N GLY A 61 10.18 0.32 3.93
CA GLY A 61 11.17 0.06 2.87
C GLY A 61 11.52 -1.42 2.74
N ILE A 62 11.82 -2.10 3.85
CA ILE A 62 12.11 -3.54 3.87
C ILE A 62 10.86 -4.36 3.52
N SER A 63 9.68 -3.98 4.05
CA SER A 63 8.41 -4.66 3.76
C SER A 63 8.08 -4.60 2.26
N ILE A 64 8.18 -3.42 1.63
CA ILE A 64 7.89 -3.20 0.21
C ILE A 64 8.96 -3.85 -0.67
N PHE A 65 10.25 -3.80 -0.29
CA PHE A 65 11.29 -4.53 -0.99
C PHE A 65 11.03 -6.04 -0.99
N SER A 66 10.48 -6.58 0.10
CA SER A 66 10.05 -7.98 0.14
C SER A 66 8.91 -8.25 -0.86
N PHE A 67 7.96 -7.31 -1.03
CA PHE A 67 6.93 -7.39 -2.08
C PHE A 67 7.50 -7.31 -3.50
N LEU A 68 8.57 -6.55 -3.73
CA LEU A 68 9.28 -6.54 -5.01
C LEU A 68 9.79 -7.94 -5.38
N ILE A 69 10.37 -8.65 -4.41
CA ILE A 69 10.82 -10.03 -4.59
C ILE A 69 9.61 -10.95 -4.80
N LEU A 70 8.57 -10.82 -3.97
CA LEU A 70 7.35 -11.62 -4.09
C LEU A 70 6.66 -11.43 -5.44
N ALA A 71 6.71 -10.24 -6.05
CA ALA A 71 6.18 -10.02 -7.39
C ALA A 71 6.85 -10.94 -8.44
N GLN A 72 8.16 -11.20 -8.30
CA GLN A 72 8.87 -12.15 -9.17
C GLN A 72 8.44 -13.60 -8.86
N VAL A 73 8.25 -13.94 -7.59
CA VAL A 73 7.76 -15.27 -7.19
C VAL A 73 6.37 -15.52 -7.75
N PHE A 74 5.45 -14.56 -7.59
CA PHE A 74 4.08 -14.67 -8.10
C PHE A 74 4.03 -14.74 -9.61
N HIS A 75 4.89 -14.01 -10.32
CA HIS A 75 5.01 -14.16 -11.77
C HIS A 75 5.29 -15.61 -12.19
N ARG A 76 6.21 -16.30 -11.50
CA ARG A 76 6.51 -17.72 -11.75
C ARG A 76 5.32 -18.62 -11.42
N ILE A 77 4.59 -18.34 -10.34
CA ILE A 77 3.39 -19.09 -9.93
C ILE A 77 2.25 -18.89 -10.94
N PHE A 78 2.09 -17.67 -11.45
CA PHE A 78 1.04 -17.33 -12.41
C PHE A 78 1.32 -17.91 -13.79
N LYS A 79 2.59 -18.07 -14.20
CA LYS A 79 2.95 -18.55 -15.53
C LYS A 79 2.21 -19.83 -15.99
N PRO A 80 2.17 -20.94 -15.23
CA PRO A 80 1.38 -22.11 -15.62
C PRO A 80 -0.14 -21.86 -15.59
N LEU A 81 -0.62 -21.02 -14.67
CA LEU A 81 -2.05 -20.70 -14.54
C LEU A 81 -2.55 -19.83 -15.70
N THR A 82 -1.75 -18.87 -16.13
CA THR A 82 -2.10 -17.97 -17.24
C THR A 82 -2.07 -18.69 -18.57
N LYS A 83 -1.19 -19.68 -18.74
CA LYS A 83 -1.18 -20.60 -19.89
C LYS A 83 -2.48 -21.38 -20.02
N GLU A 84 -3.02 -21.86 -18.90
CA GLU A 84 -4.30 -22.58 -18.88
C GLU A 84 -5.48 -21.68 -19.30
N ILE A 85 -5.42 -20.39 -18.94
CA ILE A 85 -6.47 -19.41 -19.28
C ILE A 85 -6.39 -18.96 -20.75
N GLY A 86 -5.18 -18.77 -21.30
CA GLY A 86 -4.94 -18.41 -22.69
C GLY A 86 -3.83 -17.36 -22.90
N GLU A 87 -3.33 -17.24 -24.14
CA GLU A 87 -2.13 -16.44 -24.48
C GLU A 87 -2.17 -14.98 -24.00
N ASN A 88 -3.33 -14.32 -24.03
CA ASN A 88 -3.46 -12.94 -23.53
C ASN A 88 -3.09 -12.80 -22.05
N TYR A 89 -3.35 -13.81 -21.22
CA TYR A 89 -3.04 -13.77 -19.79
C TYR A 89 -1.55 -13.95 -19.49
N GLU A 90 -0.79 -14.61 -20.38
CA GLU A 90 0.66 -14.70 -20.24
C GLU A 90 1.31 -13.32 -20.42
N ASN A 91 0.92 -12.60 -21.47
CA ASN A 91 1.39 -11.23 -21.70
C ASN A 91 1.01 -10.29 -20.55
N LEU A 92 -0.22 -10.44 -20.02
CA LEU A 92 -0.64 -9.68 -18.84
C LEU A 92 0.20 -10.03 -17.60
N ASN A 93 0.58 -11.29 -17.39
CA ASN A 93 1.45 -11.68 -16.28
C ASN A 93 2.80 -10.96 -16.35
N ASP A 94 3.42 -10.92 -17.54
CA ASP A 94 4.68 -10.20 -17.77
C ASP A 94 4.55 -8.70 -17.48
N LEU A 95 3.47 -8.08 -17.97
CA LEU A 95 3.18 -6.66 -17.74
C LEU A 95 2.97 -6.37 -16.25
N ILE A 96 2.18 -7.20 -15.56
CA ILE A 96 1.87 -7.04 -14.14
C ILE A 96 3.13 -7.18 -13.28
N ARG A 97 4.05 -8.08 -13.64
CA ARG A 97 5.36 -8.18 -12.96
C ARG A 97 6.14 -6.88 -13.06
N ILE A 98 6.23 -6.29 -14.25
CA ILE A 98 6.94 -5.02 -14.48
C ILE A 98 6.26 -3.90 -13.68
N PHE A 99 4.93 -3.79 -13.79
CA PHE A 99 4.15 -2.76 -13.11
C PHE A 99 4.29 -2.85 -11.59
N SER A 100 4.22 -4.06 -11.02
CA SER A 100 4.40 -4.29 -9.58
C SER A 100 5.82 -3.99 -9.11
N SER A 101 6.82 -4.22 -9.96
CA SER A 101 8.22 -3.89 -9.66
C SER A 101 8.41 -2.37 -9.60
N ILE A 102 7.89 -1.63 -10.59
CA ILE A 102 7.88 -0.16 -10.60
C ILE A 102 7.12 0.38 -9.38
N GLY A 103 5.94 -0.17 -9.10
CA GLY A 103 5.15 0.17 -7.91
C GLY A 103 5.93 -0.01 -6.62
N SER A 104 6.65 -1.13 -6.47
CA SER A 104 7.46 -1.39 -5.28
C SER A 104 8.63 -0.41 -5.13
N VAL A 105 9.32 -0.06 -6.22
CA VAL A 105 10.36 0.98 -6.19
C VAL A 105 9.77 2.34 -5.79
N CYS A 106 8.64 2.71 -6.38
CA CYS A 106 7.91 3.93 -6.02
C CYS A 106 7.48 3.92 -4.55
N GLY A 107 7.10 2.76 -4.00
CA GLY A 107 6.76 2.62 -2.59
C GLY A 107 7.94 2.84 -1.65
N ILE A 108 9.12 2.33 -2.01
CA ILE A 108 10.35 2.60 -1.25
C ILE A 108 10.68 4.10 -1.27
N ILE A 109 10.51 4.76 -2.43
CA ILE A 109 10.70 6.21 -2.55
C ILE A 109 9.67 6.94 -1.68
N THR A 110 8.38 6.61 -1.79
CA THR A 110 7.29 7.22 -1.02
C THR A 110 7.55 7.13 0.49
N ALA A 111 8.04 5.98 0.95
CA ALA A 111 8.32 5.73 2.37
C ALA A 111 9.51 6.51 2.93
N ASN A 112 10.44 6.98 2.09
CA ASN A 112 11.68 7.65 2.52
C ASN A 112 11.73 9.13 2.12
N PHE A 113 11.00 9.54 1.09
CA PHE A 113 10.91 10.93 0.64
C PHE A 113 9.59 11.50 1.12
N HIS A 114 9.60 12.02 2.34
CA HIS A 114 8.42 12.53 3.03
C HIS A 114 7.84 13.75 2.33
N TRP A 115 6.51 13.85 2.37
CA TRP A 115 5.78 14.85 1.59
C TRP A 115 5.97 16.29 2.07
N ASN A 116 6.39 16.52 3.32
CA ASN A 116 6.74 17.86 3.82
C ASN A 116 7.96 18.44 3.09
N ASN A 117 8.89 17.59 2.65
CA ASN A 117 10.11 18.02 1.95
C ASN A 117 10.00 17.81 0.43
N TYR A 118 9.29 16.76 0.00
CA TYR A 118 9.22 16.33 -1.40
C TYR A 118 7.78 16.07 -1.86
N PRO A 119 6.87 17.05 -1.80
CA PRO A 119 5.42 16.83 -2.00
C PRO A 119 5.07 16.26 -3.38
N ILE A 120 5.67 16.80 -4.45
CA ILE A 120 5.41 16.35 -5.83
C ILE A 120 5.92 14.92 -6.03
N LEU A 121 7.16 14.63 -5.62
CA LEU A 121 7.76 13.31 -5.73
C LEU A 121 6.96 12.27 -4.92
N HIS A 122 6.62 12.60 -3.68
CA HIS A 122 5.82 11.75 -2.81
C HIS A 122 4.45 11.47 -3.41
N GLY A 123 3.73 12.49 -3.89
CA GLY A 123 2.42 12.33 -4.51
C GLY A 123 2.43 11.43 -5.73
N ILE A 124 3.38 11.64 -6.67
CA ILE A 124 3.50 10.82 -7.88
C ILE A 124 3.85 9.37 -7.53
N THR A 125 4.80 9.17 -6.62
CA THR A 125 5.26 7.82 -6.26
C THR A 125 4.22 7.06 -5.43
N ALA A 126 3.47 7.74 -4.55
CA ALA A 126 2.35 7.16 -3.83
C ALA A 126 1.22 6.74 -4.79
N PHE A 127 0.89 7.58 -5.77
CA PHE A 127 -0.10 7.25 -6.80
C PHE A 127 0.29 5.98 -7.58
N ILE A 128 1.55 5.88 -8.01
CA ILE A 128 2.05 4.71 -8.73
C ILE A 128 2.05 3.47 -7.82
N LEU A 129 2.48 3.61 -6.55
CA LEU A 129 2.47 2.53 -5.55
C LEU A 129 1.06 1.93 -5.39
N PHE A 130 0.09 2.77 -5.02
CA PHE A 130 -1.27 2.30 -4.71
C PHE A 130 -1.95 1.72 -5.95
N THR A 131 -1.83 2.39 -7.09
CA THR A 131 -2.39 1.88 -8.35
C THR A 131 -1.77 0.53 -8.73
N SER A 132 -0.45 0.37 -8.54
CA SER A 132 0.24 -0.89 -8.82
C SER A 132 -0.25 -2.04 -7.97
N PHE A 133 -0.45 -1.82 -6.68
CA PHE A 133 -0.98 -2.86 -5.79
C PHE A 133 -2.43 -3.22 -6.08
N LEU A 134 -3.28 -2.25 -6.42
CA LEU A 134 -4.66 -2.50 -6.79
C LEU A 134 -4.76 -3.32 -8.08
N VAL A 135 -4.01 -2.91 -9.11
CA VAL A 135 -3.97 -3.62 -10.40
C VAL A 135 -3.39 -5.03 -10.23
N TRP A 136 -2.30 -5.20 -9.47
CA TRP A 136 -1.74 -6.50 -9.17
C TRP A 136 -2.74 -7.39 -8.40
N GLY A 137 -3.39 -6.85 -7.37
CA GLY A 137 -4.38 -7.59 -6.57
C GLY A 137 -5.57 -8.05 -7.41
N THR A 138 -6.08 -7.19 -8.29
CA THR A 138 -7.13 -7.54 -9.26
C THR A 138 -6.70 -8.63 -10.23
N PHE A 139 -5.49 -8.52 -10.80
CA PHE A 139 -4.96 -9.56 -11.69
C PHE A 139 -4.81 -10.90 -10.96
N ALA A 140 -4.16 -10.90 -9.80
CA ALA A 140 -3.95 -12.09 -8.99
C ALA A 140 -5.28 -12.75 -8.61
N TYR A 141 -6.27 -11.98 -8.15
CA TYR A 141 -7.62 -12.50 -7.89
C TYR A 141 -8.24 -13.16 -9.13
N THR A 142 -8.17 -12.49 -10.29
CA THR A 142 -8.78 -12.96 -11.54
C THR A 142 -8.15 -14.26 -12.03
N VAL A 143 -6.82 -14.38 -11.99
CA VAL A 143 -6.10 -15.60 -12.37
C VAL A 143 -6.51 -16.78 -11.48
N PHE A 144 -6.58 -16.56 -10.17
CA PHE A 144 -6.99 -17.62 -9.25
C PHE A 144 -8.48 -17.97 -9.34
N GLU A 145 -9.36 -16.99 -9.58
CA GLU A 145 -10.78 -17.25 -9.80
C GLU A 145 -10.99 -18.13 -11.04
N LYS A 146 -10.34 -17.79 -12.16
CA LYS A 146 -10.44 -18.54 -13.42
C LYS A 146 -9.85 -19.94 -13.37
N THR A 147 -8.94 -20.20 -12.43
CA THR A 147 -8.32 -21.54 -12.23
C THR A 147 -8.94 -22.32 -11.07
N GLY A 148 -10.15 -21.95 -10.63
CA GLY A 148 -10.90 -22.68 -9.61
C GLY A 148 -10.36 -22.52 -8.17
N LYS A 149 -9.48 -21.54 -7.93
CA LYS A 149 -8.85 -21.23 -6.64
C LYS A 149 -9.36 -19.92 -6.05
N SER A 150 -10.66 -19.63 -6.27
CA SER A 150 -11.29 -18.41 -5.77
C SER A 150 -11.27 -18.35 -4.23
N ASN A 151 -11.21 -17.14 -3.69
CA ASN A 151 -11.23 -16.88 -2.25
C ASN A 151 -12.07 -15.62 -1.98
N ASN A 152 -13.12 -15.75 -1.18
CA ASN A 152 -14.04 -14.64 -0.89
C ASN A 152 -13.36 -13.48 -0.14
N ILE A 153 -12.43 -13.77 0.77
CA ILE A 153 -11.68 -12.73 1.49
C ILE A 153 -10.84 -11.94 0.48
N ARG A 154 -10.17 -12.62 -0.45
CA ARG A 154 -9.39 -11.99 -1.52
C ARG A 154 -10.28 -11.11 -2.42
N LYS A 155 -11.46 -11.60 -2.80
CA LYS A 155 -12.45 -10.86 -3.59
C LYS A 155 -12.84 -9.55 -2.91
N TYR A 156 -13.29 -9.64 -1.66
CA TYR A 156 -13.74 -8.46 -0.91
C TYR A 156 -12.60 -7.50 -0.59
N ALA A 157 -11.38 -8.01 -0.35
CA ALA A 157 -10.19 -7.18 -0.20
C ALA A 157 -9.90 -6.35 -1.47
N VAL A 158 -9.96 -6.96 -2.66
CA VAL A 158 -9.79 -6.23 -3.94
C VAL A 158 -10.87 -5.17 -4.13
N TYR A 159 -12.14 -5.51 -3.86
CA TYR A 159 -13.24 -4.54 -3.98
C TYR A 159 -13.11 -3.40 -2.98
N ALA A 160 -12.79 -3.70 -1.73
CA ALA A 160 -12.54 -2.69 -0.71
C ALA A 160 -11.39 -1.77 -1.14
N GLY A 161 -10.28 -2.31 -1.62
CA GLY A 161 -9.14 -1.52 -2.10
C GLY A 161 -9.54 -0.50 -3.17
N TRP A 162 -10.26 -0.93 -4.21
CA TRP A 162 -10.72 -0.02 -5.27
C TRP A 162 -11.74 1.00 -4.78
N ILE A 163 -12.71 0.59 -3.95
CA ILE A 163 -13.72 1.51 -3.40
C ILE A 163 -13.06 2.61 -2.57
N PHE A 164 -12.18 2.23 -1.65
CA PHE A 164 -11.47 3.20 -0.81
C PHE A 164 -10.50 4.06 -1.61
N TYR A 165 -9.88 3.54 -2.68
CA TYR A 165 -9.06 4.35 -3.57
C TYR A 165 -9.89 5.42 -4.31
N ILE A 166 -11.06 5.06 -4.85
CA ILE A 166 -11.96 6.01 -5.51
C ILE A 166 -12.45 7.06 -4.51
N PHE A 167 -12.87 6.65 -3.31
CA PHE A 167 -13.29 7.57 -2.26
C PHE A 167 -12.16 8.49 -1.81
N MET A 168 -10.94 7.99 -1.68
CA MET A 168 -9.77 8.81 -1.39
C MET A 168 -9.57 9.91 -2.43
N MET A 169 -9.71 9.60 -3.73
CA MET A 169 -9.62 10.60 -4.80
C MET A 169 -10.75 11.62 -4.75
N ILE A 170 -11.99 11.18 -4.48
CA ILE A 170 -13.16 12.07 -4.35
C ILE A 170 -12.99 13.02 -3.17
N PHE A 171 -12.67 12.49 -1.99
CA PHE A 171 -12.49 13.31 -0.78
C PHE A 171 -11.28 14.24 -0.89
N SER A 172 -10.19 13.81 -1.53
CA SER A 172 -9.06 14.69 -1.82
C SER A 172 -9.46 15.85 -2.74
N ALA A 173 -10.27 15.59 -3.76
CA ALA A 173 -10.74 16.64 -4.66
C ALA A 173 -11.70 17.63 -3.97
N LEU A 174 -12.58 17.13 -3.08
CA LEU A 174 -13.49 17.96 -2.29
C LEU A 174 -12.71 18.84 -1.29
N ASP A 175 -11.70 18.28 -0.63
CA ASP A 175 -10.78 19.03 0.25
C ASP A 175 -10.08 20.16 -0.53
N SER A 176 -9.51 19.85 -1.70
CA SER A 176 -8.90 20.86 -2.57
C SER A 176 -9.87 21.96 -3.02
N GLN A 177 -11.16 21.64 -3.21
CA GLN A 177 -12.17 22.65 -3.54
C GLN A 177 -12.52 23.56 -2.36
N GLU A 178 -12.49 23.07 -1.12
CA GLU A 178 -12.66 23.91 0.07
C GLU A 178 -11.47 24.86 0.23
N LEU A 179 -10.25 24.36 0.03
CA LEU A 179 -9.03 25.17 0.09
C LEU A 179 -9.04 26.32 -0.92
N LEU A 180 -9.46 26.05 -2.17
CA LEU A 180 -9.59 27.10 -3.19
C LEU A 180 -10.59 28.20 -2.80
N LYS A 181 -11.65 27.88 -2.04
CA LYS A 181 -12.61 28.88 -1.55
C LYS A 181 -12.04 29.75 -0.43
N GLU A 182 -10.98 29.29 0.23
CA GLU A 182 -10.25 30.00 1.26
C GLU A 182 -9.02 30.76 0.71
N ASP A 183 -8.96 30.99 -0.61
CA ASP A 183 -7.82 31.60 -1.33
C ASP A 183 -6.48 30.86 -1.12
N LYS A 184 -6.56 29.56 -0.80
CA LYS A 184 -5.39 28.67 -0.69
C LYS A 184 -5.17 27.94 -2.01
N GLU A 185 -3.92 27.59 -2.31
CA GLU A 185 -3.59 26.80 -3.51
C GLU A 185 -4.29 25.43 -3.51
N PHE A 186 -4.52 24.85 -4.70
CA PHE A 186 -5.18 23.53 -4.85
C PHE A 186 -4.46 22.39 -4.10
N PHE A 187 -3.15 22.53 -3.92
CA PHE A 187 -2.30 21.63 -3.14
C PHE A 187 -1.84 22.24 -1.81
N TYR A 188 -2.43 23.36 -1.39
CA TYR A 188 -2.14 23.97 -0.10
C TYR A 188 -2.44 22.97 0.99
N ARG A 189 -1.47 22.79 1.88
CA ARG A 189 -1.61 21.90 3.02
C ARG A 189 -1.16 22.67 4.25
N MET A 190 -1.86 22.44 5.36
CA MET A 190 -1.68 23.12 6.64
C MET A 190 -0.21 23.13 7.09
N GLU A 191 0.14 24.03 8.02
CA GLU A 191 1.46 24.05 8.65
C GLU A 191 1.92 22.62 8.98
N ASN A 192 3.03 22.22 8.37
CA ASN A 192 3.51 20.85 8.37
C ASN A 192 4.64 20.71 9.41
N PRO A 193 4.55 19.77 10.38
CA PRO A 193 3.47 18.81 10.65
C PRO A 193 2.19 19.43 11.24
N PRO A 194 0.98 18.95 10.88
CA PRO A 194 -0.22 19.30 11.62
C PRO A 194 -0.14 18.71 13.03
N THR A 195 -0.32 19.54 14.05
CA THR A 195 -0.33 19.10 15.46
C THR A 195 -1.69 18.52 15.86
N VAL A 196 -1.79 17.91 17.05
CA VAL A 196 -3.09 17.46 17.60
C VAL A 196 -4.15 18.55 17.70
N ASN A 197 -3.75 19.82 17.76
CA ASN A 197 -4.65 20.97 17.84
C ASN A 197 -5.03 21.54 16.47
N THR A 198 -4.44 21.02 15.39
CA THR A 198 -4.70 21.50 14.03
C THR A 198 -6.07 20.98 13.57
N GLU A 199 -7.01 21.89 13.37
CA GLU A 199 -8.34 21.58 12.84
C GLU A 199 -8.22 21.06 11.41
N ARG A 200 -8.84 19.90 11.12
CA ARG A 200 -8.82 19.27 9.80
C ARG A 200 -10.21 19.30 9.20
N SER A 201 -10.30 19.54 7.89
CA SER A 201 -11.56 19.41 7.17
C SER A 201 -12.13 17.98 7.33
N GLY A 202 -13.45 17.86 7.23
CA GLY A 202 -14.10 16.55 7.21
C GLY A 202 -13.60 15.67 6.06
N TYR A 203 -13.33 16.29 4.90
CA TYR A 203 -12.83 15.59 3.72
C TYR A 203 -11.39 15.07 3.87
N LEU A 204 -10.52 15.81 4.56
CA LEU A 204 -9.16 15.34 4.85
C LEU A 204 -9.16 14.15 5.80
N ASN A 205 -10.04 14.15 6.81
CA ASN A 205 -10.23 13.01 7.71
C ASN A 205 -10.77 11.77 6.96
N LEU A 206 -11.71 11.96 6.04
CA LEU A 206 -12.24 10.87 5.21
C LEU A 206 -11.20 10.33 4.22
N THR A 207 -10.35 11.21 3.67
CA THR A 207 -9.19 10.83 2.85
C THR A 207 -8.25 9.94 3.64
N ALA A 208 -7.90 10.33 4.87
CA ALA A 208 -7.04 9.54 5.75
C ALA A 208 -7.65 8.16 6.05
N LEU A 209 -8.95 8.11 6.40
CA LEU A 209 -9.66 6.84 6.61
C LEU A 209 -9.59 5.93 5.38
N CYS A 210 -9.81 6.48 4.19
CA CYS A 210 -9.76 5.72 2.95
C CYS A 210 -8.36 5.15 2.70
N GLU A 211 -7.30 5.93 2.96
CA GLU A 211 -5.91 5.46 2.85
C GLU A 211 -5.65 4.25 3.76
N TRP A 212 -6.01 4.34 5.04
CA TRP A 212 -5.87 3.23 5.98
C TRP A 212 -6.65 1.99 5.54
N CYS A 213 -7.93 2.16 5.17
CA CYS A 213 -8.77 1.05 4.73
C CYS A 213 -8.22 0.38 3.46
N MET A 214 -7.68 1.15 2.52
CA MET A 214 -7.02 0.63 1.32
C MET A 214 -5.78 -0.20 1.71
N VAL A 215 -4.91 0.32 2.57
CA VAL A 215 -3.70 -0.41 3.03
C VAL A 215 -4.07 -1.70 3.77
N PHE A 216 -5.06 -1.68 4.66
CA PHE A 216 -5.53 -2.88 5.35
C PHE A 216 -6.16 -3.89 4.41
N SER A 217 -6.89 -3.45 3.38
CA SER A 217 -7.45 -4.34 2.36
C SER A 217 -6.34 -5.06 1.60
N PHE A 218 -5.23 -4.37 1.27
CA PHE A 218 -4.07 -4.97 0.62
C PHE A 218 -3.45 -6.06 1.50
N TYR A 219 -3.14 -5.76 2.77
CA TYR A 219 -2.55 -6.76 3.68
C TYR A 219 -3.49 -7.96 3.91
N THR A 220 -4.79 -7.71 4.04
CA THR A 220 -5.80 -8.76 4.19
C THR A 220 -5.84 -9.67 2.95
N GLY A 221 -5.85 -9.07 1.75
CA GLY A 221 -5.79 -9.82 0.49
C GLY A 221 -4.48 -10.60 0.35
N ALA A 222 -3.34 -9.98 0.70
CA ALA A 222 -2.02 -10.58 0.63
C ALA A 222 -1.91 -11.83 1.51
N LEU A 223 -2.44 -11.79 2.74
CA LEU A 223 -2.46 -12.95 3.65
C LEU A 223 -3.19 -14.16 3.08
N THR A 224 -4.13 -13.96 2.14
CA THR A 224 -4.84 -15.09 1.52
C THR A 224 -3.97 -15.94 0.61
N TYR A 225 -2.81 -15.44 0.16
CA TYR A 225 -1.90 -16.18 -0.73
C TYR A 225 -0.92 -17.11 0.00
N ARG A 226 -0.99 -17.18 1.33
CA ARG A 226 -0.07 -17.99 2.14
C ARG A 226 -0.05 -19.45 1.70
N LYS A 227 -1.21 -20.01 1.35
CA LYS A 227 -1.36 -21.41 0.93
C LYS A 227 -0.67 -21.66 -0.42
N GLU A 228 -0.79 -20.73 -1.35
CA GLU A 228 -0.20 -20.82 -2.69
C GLU A 228 1.33 -20.64 -2.68
N LEU A 229 1.89 -20.11 -1.59
CA LEU A 229 3.33 -19.99 -1.38
C LEU A 229 3.94 -21.16 -0.59
N GLU A 230 3.14 -22.13 -0.14
CA GLU A 230 3.66 -23.29 0.59
C GLU A 230 4.58 -24.14 -0.30
N GLY A 231 5.79 -24.41 0.19
CA GLY A 231 6.81 -25.15 -0.55
C GLY A 231 7.50 -24.34 -1.67
N ILE A 232 7.07 -23.11 -1.95
CA ILE A 232 7.68 -22.27 -2.98
C ILE A 232 8.96 -21.61 -2.45
N GLN A 233 10.02 -21.70 -3.26
CA GLN A 233 11.29 -21.04 -3.01
C GLN A 233 11.33 -19.65 -3.65
N ILE A 234 12.02 -18.72 -2.98
CA ILE A 234 12.34 -17.38 -3.49
C ILE A 234 13.23 -17.50 -4.74
#